data_AF-B4K0H5-F1
#
_entry.id   AF-B4K0H5-F1
#
_cell.length_a   1.000
_cell.length_b   1.000
_cell.length_c   1.000
_cell.angle_alpha   90.00
_cell.angle_beta   90.00
_cell.angle_gamma   90.00
#
_symmetry.space_group_name_H-M   'P 1'
#
loop_
_entity.id
_entity.type
_entity.pdbx_description
1 polymer ?
#
loop_
_entity_poly.entity_id
_entity_poly.type
_entity_poly.pdbx_seq_one_letter_code
_entity_poly.pdbx_strand_id
1 'polypeptide(L)' 'MRNHVLNFALVFESIVACIICYMPGMKKPLRMYPVKFIWWTYTLPFGILIILFDEGRRYFIRRSPVGWIEQETYY' A
#
# COMPACT_ATOMS: atom_id res chain seq x y z
N MET A 1 0.68 7.24 -13.82
CA MET A 1 1.10 8.07 -12.67
C MET A 1 2.06 9.13 -13.15
N ARG A 2 1.71 10.42 -13.05
CA ARG A 2 2.55 11.54 -13.52
C ARG A 2 3.50 12.09 -12.44
N ASN A 3 3.35 11.62 -11.20
CA ASN A 3 4.17 12.02 -10.07
C ASN A 3 5.39 11.09 -9.95
N HIS A 4 6.53 11.56 -10.42
CA HIS A 4 7.78 10.81 -10.40
C HIS A 4 8.32 10.57 -8.98
N VAL A 5 8.07 11.50 -8.04
CA VAL A 5 8.52 11.37 -6.65
C VAL A 5 7.76 10.24 -5.95
N LEU A 6 6.44 10.14 -6.17
CA LEU A 6 5.63 9.06 -5.62
C LEU A 6 6.08 7.69 -6.13
N ASN A 7 6.32 7.57 -7.44
CA ASN A 7 6.77 6.32 -8.05
C ASN A 7 8.13 5.88 -7.47
N PHE A 8 9.05 6.83 -7.29
CA PHE A 8 10.36 6.54 -6.69
C PHE A 8 10.23 6.10 -5.23
N ALA A 9 9.38 6.77 -4.44
CA ALA A 9 9.16 6.44 -3.04
C ALA A 9 8.65 5.00 -2.86
N LEU A 10 7.70 4.54 -3.70
CA LEU A 10 7.18 3.17 -3.66
C LEU A 10 8.25 2.10 -3.92
N VAL A 11 9.14 2.35 -4.89
CA VAL A 11 10.25 1.44 -5.20
C VAL A 11 11.27 1.45 -4.06
N PHE A 12 11.61 2.63 -3.55
CA PHE A 12 12.54 2.78 -2.44
C PHE A 12 12.06 2.07 -1.17
N GLU A 13 10.80 2.24 -0.80
CA GLU A 13 10.18 1.55 0.34
C GLU A 13 10.29 0.02 0.21
N SER A 14 10.00 -0.50 -0.99
CA SER A 14 10.10 -1.94 -1.28
C SER A 14 11.53 -2.47 -1.12
N ILE A 15 12.53 -1.69 -1.58
CA ILE A 15 13.95 -2.05 -1.45
C ILE A 15 14.38 -2.03 0.02
N VAL A 16 14.00 -0.99 0.77
CA VAL A 16 14.31 -0.88 2.21
C VAL A 16 13.68 -2.03 2.99
N ALA A 17 12.42 -2.37 2.72
CA ALA A 17 11.74 -3.51 3.34
C ALA A 17 12.50 -4.84 3.09
N CYS A 18 12.96 -5.06 1.85
CA CYS A 18 13.78 -6.21 1.50
C CYS A 18 15.13 -6.22 2.25
N ILE A 19 15.80 -5.07 2.34
CA ILE A 19 17.07 -4.95 3.08
C ILE A 19 16.85 -5.31 4.55
N ILE A 20 15.80 -4.78 5.20
CA ILE A 20 15.56 -5.06 6.62
C ILE A 20 15.19 -6.53 6.85
N CYS A 21 14.39 -7.15 5.96
CA CYS A 21 13.99 -8.54 6.10
C CYS A 21 15.14 -9.54 5.87
N TYR A 22 16.03 -9.27 4.91
CA TYR A 22 16.99 -10.28 4.42
C TYR A 22 18.46 -9.99 4.76
N MET A 23 18.81 -8.79 5.23
CA MET A 23 20.21 -8.47 5.54
C MET A 23 20.70 -9.20 6.82
N PRO A 24 21.83 -9.93 6.75
CA PRO A 24 22.40 -10.60 7.91
C PRO A 24 22.90 -9.56 8.92
N GLY A 25 22.41 -9.62 10.15
CA GLY A 25 22.74 -8.67 11.23
C GLY A 25 21.54 -7.93 11.81
N MET A 26 20.40 -7.89 11.10
CA MET A 26 19.16 -7.23 11.54
C MET A 26 18.44 -7.94 12.72
N LYS A 27 18.87 -9.17 13.06
CA LYS A 27 18.29 -9.96 14.16
C LYS A 27 18.51 -9.37 15.55
N LYS A 28 19.64 -8.69 15.78
CA LYS A 28 19.99 -8.09 17.08
C LYS A 28 19.30 -6.75 17.35
N PRO A 29 19.31 -5.77 16.42
CA PRO A 29 18.70 -4.47 16.65
C PRO A 29 17.18 -4.46 16.47
N LEU A 30 16.64 -5.20 15.49
CA LEU A 30 15.23 -5.10 15.08
C LEU A 30 14.44 -6.40 15.22
N ARG A 31 15.09 -7.50 15.63
CA ARG A 31 14.47 -8.84 15.73
C ARG A 31 13.72 -9.28 14.47
N MET A 32 14.16 -8.81 13.29
CA MET A 32 13.57 -9.22 12.02
C MET A 32 14.18 -10.54 11.55
N TYR A 33 13.32 -11.40 11.02
CA TYR A 33 13.66 -12.70 10.47
C TYR A 33 13.38 -12.72 8.96
N PRO A 34 14.13 -13.52 8.20
CA PRO A 34 13.89 -13.66 6.77
C PRO A 34 12.47 -14.18 6.54
N VAL A 35 11.68 -13.37 5.84
CA VAL A 35 10.29 -13.66 5.48
C VAL A 35 10.27 -14.62 4.30
N LYS A 36 9.46 -15.68 4.35
CA LYS A 36 9.27 -16.55 3.18
C LYS A 36 8.51 -15.79 2.10
N PHE A 37 8.87 -15.98 0.83
CA PHE A 37 8.20 -15.32 -0.30
C PHE A 37 6.67 -15.53 -0.29
N ILE A 38 6.21 -16.72 0.13
CA ILE A 38 4.77 -17.03 0.23
C ILE A 38 4.01 -16.03 1.14
N TRP A 39 4.67 -15.46 2.15
CA TRP A 39 4.03 -14.52 3.09
C TRP A 39 3.79 -13.14 2.48
N TRP A 40 4.56 -12.76 1.47
CA TRP A 40 4.30 -11.54 0.71
C TRP A 40 2.98 -11.62 -0.06
N THR A 41 2.53 -12.82 -0.42
CA THR A 41 1.28 -12.98 -1.18
C THR A 41 0.03 -12.81 -0.32
N TYR A 42 0.14 -12.94 1.01
CA TYR A 42 -1.02 -12.76 1.90
C TYR A 42 -1.51 -11.32 1.95
N THR A 43 -0.64 -10.34 1.76
CA THR A 43 -1.00 -8.92 1.78
C THR A 43 -1.56 -8.43 0.44
N LEU A 44 -1.27 -9.13 -0.67
CA LEU A 44 -1.77 -8.79 -2.01
C LEU A 44 -3.30 -8.70 -2.10
N PRO A 45 -4.12 -9.67 -1.62
CA PRO A 45 -5.57 -9.56 -1.69
C PRO A 45 -6.12 -8.36 -0.91
N PHE A 46 -5.51 -8.00 0.23
CA PHE A 46 -5.89 -6.82 0.99
C PHE A 46 -5.52 -5.52 0.26
N GLY A 47 -4.35 -5.46 -0.38
CA GLY A 47 -3.96 -4.32 -1.20
C GLY A 47 -4.91 -4.08 -2.37
N ILE A 48 -5.35 -5.16 -3.04
CA ILE A 48 -6.36 -5.07 -4.11
C ILE A 48 -7.68 -4.56 -3.57
N LEU A 49 -8.13 -5.03 -2.41
CA LEU A 49 -9.37 -4.58 -1.78
C LEU A 49 -9.33 -3.07 -1.49
N ILE A 50 -8.22 -2.55 -0.95
CA ILE A 50 -8.04 -1.12 -0.69
C ILE A 50 -8.18 -0.30 -1.97
N ILE A 51 -7.54 -0.74 -3.07
CA ILE A 51 -7.63 -0.06 -4.37
C ILE A 51 -9.05 -0.08 -4.91
N LEU A 52 -9.73 -1.24 -4.86
CA LEU A 52 -11.11 -1.38 -5.33
C LEU A 52 -12.07 -0.50 -4.51
N PHE A 53 -11.88 -0.44 -3.20
CA PHE A 53 -12.70 0.38 -2.31
C PHE A 53 -12.52 1.87 -2.61
N ASP A 54 -11.27 2.33 -2.73
CA ASP A 54 -10.99 3.75 -2.95
C ASP A 54 -11.40 4.20 -4.36
N GLU A 55 -11.15 3.40 -5.39
CA GLU A 55 -11.59 3.72 -6.75
C GLU A 55 -13.11 3.60 -6.89
N GLY A 56 -13.74 2.63 -6.21
CA GLY A 56 -15.19 2.50 -6.12
C GLY A 56 -15.84 3.73 -5.46
N ARG A 57 -15.31 4.17 -4.32
CA ARG A 57 -15.76 5.40 -3.64
C ARG A 57 -15.64 6.61 -4.55
N ARG A 58 -14.47 6.81 -5.18
CA ARG A 58 -14.24 7.91 -6.15
C ARG A 58 -15.18 7.83 -7.35
N TYR A 59 -15.49 6.63 -7.84
CA TYR A 59 -16.45 6.43 -8.93
C TYR A 59 -17.87 6.87 -8.55
N PHE A 60 -18.36 6.48 -7.36
CA PHE A 60 -19.67 6.90 -6.87
C PHE A 60 -19.77 8.42 -6.66
N ILE A 61 -18.72 9.06 -6.13
CA ILE A 61 -18.67 10.51 -5.94
C ILE A 61 -18.74 11.25 -7.29
N ARG A 62 -18.00 10.79 -8.31
CA ARG A 62 -18.05 11.40 -9.66
C ARG A 62 -19.42 11.28 -10.31
N ARG A 63 -20.22 10.26 -9.96
CA ARG A 63 -21.53 9.99 -10.55
C ARG A 63 -22.67 10.73 -9.84
N SER A 64 -22.52 11.02 -8.55
CA SER A 64 -23.52 11.70 -7.72
C SER A 64 -22.87 12.81 -6.86
N PRO A 65 -22.65 14.01 -7.43
CA PRO A 65 -21.91 15.13 -6.80
C PRO A 65 -22.69 15.88 -5.69
N VAL A 66 -23.74 15.27 -5.14
CA VAL A 66 -24.54 15.80 -4.01
C VAL A 66 -24.99 14.66 -3.08
N GLY A 67 -24.31 13.51 -3.15
CA GLY A 67 -24.68 12.32 -2.37
C GLY A 67 -24.13 12.36 -0.94
N TRP A 68 -24.76 11.59 -0.04
CA TRP A 68 -24.32 11.42 1.36
C TRP A 68 -22.85 10.96 1.48
N ILE A 69 -22.38 10.18 0.50
CA ILE A 69 -20.99 9.69 0.42
C ILE A 69 -19.99 10.84 0.26
N GLU A 70 -20.32 11.90 -0.49
CA GLU A 70 -19.44 13.06 -0.61
C GLU A 70 -19.42 13.88 0.67
N GLN A 71 -20.57 14.08 1.31
CA GLN A 71 -20.65 14.87 2.54
C GLN A 71 -19.88 14.26 3.72
N GLU A 72 -19.83 12.91 3.80
CA GLU A 72 -19.20 12.20 4.92
C GLU A 72 -17.78 11.70 4.62
N THR A 73 -17.43 11.43 3.35
CA THR A 73 -16.15 10.78 3.00
C THR A 73 -15.25 11.56 2.05
N TYR A 74 -15.62 12.80 1.71
CA TYR A 74 -14.77 13.69 0.92
C TYR A 74 -13.82 14.48 1.83
N TYR A 75 -12.57 14.06 1.87
CA TYR A 75 -11.42 14.75 2.46
C TYR A 75 -10.36 14.96 1.38
#